data_AF-A0A7X3D9S5-F1
#
_entry.id   AF-A0A7X3D9S5-F1
#
_cell.length_a   1.000
_cell.length_b   1.000
_cell.length_c   1.000
_cell.angle_alpha   90.00
_cell.angle_beta   90.00
_cell.angle_gamma   90.00
#
_symmetry.space_group_name_H-M   'P 1'
#
loop_
_entity.id
_entity.type
_entity.pdbx_description
1 polymer ?
#
loop_
_entity_poly.entity_id
_entity_poly.type
_entity_poly.pdbx_seq_one_letter_code
_entity_poly.pdbx_strand_id
1 'polypeptide(L)' 'MDLFTVEHGKLIFENNGKTLQIEEWGENSLRIRSRMTGEILDTDYALLPVNGGAEAAIEIDKEELLLQEIGSGG' A
#
# COMPACT_ATOMS: atom_id res chain seq x y z
N MET A 1 9.18 -3.67 -11.81
CA MET A 1 9.59 -2.46 -11.06
C MET A 1 8.57 -2.28 -9.97
N ASP A 2 9.04 -2.04 -8.75
CA ASP A 2 8.20 -1.91 -7.57
C ASP A 2 8.00 -0.41 -7.33
N LEU A 3 6.76 0.04 -7.45
CA LEU A 3 6.41 1.45 -7.29
C LEU A 3 5.51 1.62 -6.07
N PHE A 4 5.94 2.48 -5.15
CA PHE A 4 5.12 2.93 -4.02
C PHE A 4 4.83 4.41 -4.20
N THR A 5 3.57 4.79 -4.01
CA THR A 5 3.06 6.15 -4.16
C THR A 5 2.08 6.46 -3.04
N VAL A 6 2.16 7.67 -2.50
CA VAL A 6 1.18 8.19 -1.53
C VAL A 6 0.42 9.33 -2.18
N GLU A 7 -0.89 9.20 -2.29
CA GLU A 7 -1.76 10.24 -2.83
C GLU A 7 -3.11 10.24 -2.12
N HIS A 8 -3.63 11.43 -1.79
CA HIS A 8 -4.96 11.59 -1.20
C HIS A 8 -5.26 10.69 0.01
N GLY A 9 -4.28 10.49 0.92
CA GLY A 9 -4.44 9.62 2.08
C GLY A 9 -4.35 8.12 1.77
N LYS A 10 -3.87 7.74 0.59
CA LYS A 10 -3.78 6.34 0.15
C LYS A 10 -2.35 5.96 -0.14
N LEU A 11 -1.94 4.78 0.36
CA LEU A 11 -0.76 4.08 -0.10
C LEU A 11 -1.16 3.21 -1.28
N ILE A 12 -0.52 3.44 -2.43
CA ILE A 12 -0.67 2.65 -3.64
C ILE A 12 0.66 1.95 -3.90
N PHE A 13 0.59 0.63 -4.10
CA PHE A 13 1.70 -0.21 -4.49
C PHE A 13 1.40 -0.91 -5.82
N GLU A 14 2.33 -0.79 -6.76
CA GLU A 14 2.26 -1.45 -8.06
C GLU A 14 3.45 -2.38 -8.29
N ASN A 15 3.15 -3.62 -8.67
CA ASN A 15 4.15 -4.61 -9.06
C ASN A 15 3.53 -5.60 -10.05
N ASN A 16 4.21 -5.84 -11.18
CA ASN A 16 3.83 -6.85 -12.17
C ASN A 16 2.35 -6.78 -12.62
N GLY A 17 1.84 -5.56 -12.81
CA GLY A 17 0.45 -5.30 -13.22
C GLY A 17 -0.58 -5.38 -12.08
N LYS A 18 -0.18 -5.83 -10.89
CA LYS A 18 -1.01 -5.82 -9.69
C LYS A 18 -0.94 -4.46 -9.01
N THR A 19 -2.10 -3.93 -8.65
CA THR A 19 -2.26 -2.75 -7.79
C THR A 19 -2.77 -3.18 -6.42
N LEU A 20 -2.15 -2.66 -5.36
CA LEU A 20 -2.61 -2.75 -3.97
C LEU A 20 -2.85 -1.31 -3.47
N GLN A 21 -3.98 -1.07 -2.83
CA GLN A 21 -4.33 0.22 -2.25
C GLN A 21 -4.70 0.03 -0.79
N ILE A 22 -4.17 0.92 0.06
CA ILE A 22 -4.45 0.98 1.50
C ILE A 22 -4.80 2.43 1.83
N GLU A 23 -5.92 2.64 2.51
CA GLU A 23 -6.37 3.95 2.97
C GLU A 23 -7.08 3.83 4.33
N GLU A 24 -7.29 4.94 5.02
CA GLU A 24 -8.12 4.97 6.23
C GLU A 24 -9.54 4.46 5.96
N TRP A 25 -10.17 3.86 6.97
CA TRP A 25 -11.60 3.58 6.91
C TRP A 25 -12.24 3.69 8.29
N GLY A 26 -12.08 4.87 8.89
CA GLY A 26 -12.54 5.17 10.24
C GLY A 26 -11.44 5.04 11.28
N GLU A 27 -11.79 5.40 12.52
CA GLU A 27 -10.84 5.42 13.62
C GLU A 27 -10.20 4.04 13.82
N ASN A 28 -8.87 4.01 13.94
CA ASN A 28 -8.09 2.79 14.16
C ASN A 28 -8.35 1.69 13.11
N SER A 29 -8.76 2.06 11.89
CA SER A 29 -9.23 1.13 10.87
C SER A 29 -8.64 1.47 9.51
N LEU A 30 -8.26 0.44 8.75
CA LEU A 30 -7.75 0.56 7.38
C LEU A 30 -8.61 -0.26 6.43
N ARG A 31 -8.79 0.23 5.21
CA ARG A 31 -9.34 -0.52 4.08
C ARG A 31 -8.23 -0.92 3.13
N ILE A 32 -8.21 -2.20 2.77
CA ILE A 32 -7.20 -2.78 1.88
C ILE A 32 -7.91 -3.37 0.65
N ARG A 33 -7.44 -3.01 -0.54
CA ARG A 33 -7.97 -3.49 -1.83
C ARG A 33 -6.83 -3.88 -2.77
N SER A 34 -7.04 -4.90 -3.59
CA SER A 34 -6.06 -5.25 -4.63
C SER A 34 -6.72 -5.75 -5.91
N ARG A 35 -6.04 -5.55 -7.04
CA ARG A 35 -6.49 -6.00 -8.36
C ARG A 35 -5.30 -6.36 -9.22
N MET A 36 -5.42 -7.41 -10.03
CA MET A 36 -4.34 -7.92 -10.91
C MET A 36 -4.15 -7.12 -12.20
N THR A 37 -5.12 -6.32 -12.62
CA THR A 37 -5.06 -5.56 -13.87
C THR A 37 -5.97 -4.34 -13.78
N GLY A 38 -5.39 -3.16 -13.99
CA GLY A 38 -6.10 -1.87 -13.96
C GLY A 38 -6.40 -1.36 -12.56
N GLU A 39 -7.07 -0.20 -12.50
CA GLU A 39 -7.36 0.52 -11.27
C GLU A 39 -8.25 -0.27 -10.29
N ILE A 40 -8.16 0.06 -9.01
CA ILE A 40 -9.04 -0.48 -7.97
C ILE A 40 -10.50 -0.11 -8.30
N LEU A 41 -11.38 -1.10 -8.27
CA LEU A 41 -12.81 -0.87 -8.47
C LEU A 41 -13.41 -0.26 -7.19
N ASP A 42 -14.23 0.78 -7.38
CA ASP A 42 -14.91 1.44 -6.28
C ASP A 42 -16.19 0.69 -5.89
N THR A 43 -16.00 -0.37 -5.10
CA THR A 43 -17.09 -1.24 -4.62
C THR A 43 -16.94 -1.49 -3.13
N ASP A 44 -17.95 -1.11 -2.35
CA ASP A 44 -17.90 -1.13 -0.89
C ASP A 44 -18.48 -2.40 -0.26
N TYR A 45 -19.36 -3.11 -0.98
CA TYR A 45 -20.04 -4.31 -0.50
C TYR A 45 -20.69 -4.11 0.88
N ALA A 46 -20.12 -4.72 1.92
CA ALA A 46 -20.62 -4.63 3.29
C ALA A 46 -20.02 -3.43 4.07
N LEU A 47 -19.05 -2.71 3.50
CA LEU A 47 -18.47 -1.54 4.13
C LEU A 47 -19.45 -0.38 4.06
N LEU A 48 -19.87 0.10 5.24
CA LEU A 48 -20.65 1.31 5.34
C LEU A 48 -19.74 2.53 5.13
N PRO A 49 -20.27 3.64 4.59
CA PRO A 49 -19.56 4.91 4.59
C PRO A 49 -19.18 5.33 6.01
N VAL A 50 -17.96 5.85 6.17
CA VAL A 50 -17.47 6.33 7.45
C VAL A 50 -17.95 7.76 7.67
N ASN A 51 -18.57 8.03 8.83
CA ASN A 51 -18.98 9.38 9.21
C ASN A 51 -17.84 10.05 9.99
N GLY A 52 -17.17 11.03 9.36
CA GLY A 52 -16.00 11.71 9.90
C GLY A 52 -14.69 11.11 9.36
N GLY A 53 -13.83 11.96 8.80
CA GLY A 53 -12.53 11.54 8.29
C GLY A 53 -11.55 11.35 9.44
N ALA A 54 -11.00 10.15 9.57
CA ALA A 54 -9.78 9.94 10.34
C ALA A 54 -8.61 10.16 9.37
N GLU A 55 -7.91 11.28 9.45
CA GLU A 55 -6.76 11.52 8.56
C GLU A 55 -5.60 10.63 9.02
N ALA A 56 -5.21 9.67 8.17
CA ALA A 56 -4.07 8.81 8.44
C ALA A 56 -2.80 9.41 7.82
N ALA A 57 -1.76 9.59 8.64
CA ALA A 57 -0.43 9.88 8.13
C ALA A 57 0.20 8.60 7.57
N ILE A 58 0.60 8.64 6.29
CA ILE A 58 1.22 7.51 5.60
C ILE A 58 2.67 7.87 5.28
N GLU A 59 3.59 7.03 5.75
CA GLU A 59 5.02 7.14 5.47
C GLU A 59 5.52 5.82 4.87
N ILE A 60 6.35 5.91 3.84
CA ILE A 60 7.00 4.75 3.23
C ILE A 60 8.46 4.75 3.70
N ASP A 61 8.79 3.79 4.56
CA ASP A 61 10.17 3.51 4.91
C ASP A 61 10.71 2.35 4.06
N LYS A 62 11.96 2.48 3.58
CA LYS A 62 12.64 1.46 2.77
C LYS A 62 13.90 1.04 3.50
N GLU A 63 13.91 -0.19 3.98
CA GLU A 63 15.10 -0.79 4.57
C GLU A 63 15.76 -1.74 3.55
N GLU A 64 16.90 -1.33 3.00
CA GLU A 64 17.71 -2.17 2.12
C GLU A 64 18.81 -2.87 2.94
N LEU A 65 18.72 -4.19 3.05
CA LEU A 65 19.79 -5.01 3.63
C LEU A 65 20.82 -5.36 2.55
N LEU A 66 22.01 -4.76 2.63
CA LEU A 66 23.17 -5.16 1.84
C LEU A 66 23.70 -6.50 2.36
N LEU A 67 23.52 -7.56 1.55
CA LEU A 67 24.24 -8.82 1.76
C LEU A 67 25.73 -8.57 1.46
N GLN A 68 26.57 -8.61 2.49
CA GLN A 68 28.03 -8.63 2.29
C GLN A 68 28.41 -10.00 1.71
N GLU A 69 28.96 -10.02 0.50
CA GLU A 69 29.57 -11.21 -0.06
C GLU A 69 30.73 -11.63 0.84
N ILE A 70 30.59 -12.76 1.53
CA ILE A 70 31.71 -13.41 2.21
C ILE A 70 32.64 -13.91 1.11
N GLY A 71 33.70 -13.15 0.85
CA GLY A 71 34.74 -13.55 -0.08
C GLY A 71 35.25 -14.95 0.26
N SER A 72 35.04 -15.88 -0.66
CA SER A 72 35.68 -17.18 -0.64
C SER A 72 37.19 -16.96 -0.81
N GLY A 73 37.91 -16.95 0.32
CA GLY A 73 39.36 -16.99 0.36
C GLY A 73 39.84 -18.23 -0.38
N GLY A 74 40.69 -18.01 -1.38
CA GLY A 74 41.47 -19.07 -2.05
C GLY A 74 42.69 -19.49 -1.26
#